data_AF-A0A953IQI3-F1
#
_entry.id   AF-A0A953IQI3-F1
#
_cell.length_a   1.000
_cell.length_b   1.000
_cell.length_c   1.000
_cell.angle_alpha   90.00
_cell.angle_beta   90.00
_cell.angle_gamma   90.00
#
_symmetry.space_group_name_H-M   'P 1'
#
loop_
_entity.id
_entity.type
_entity.pdbx_description
1 polymer ?
#
loop_
_entity_poly.entity_id
_entity_poly.type
_entity_poly.pdbx_seq_one_letter_code
_entity_poly.pdbx_strand_id
1 'polypeptide(L)'
;MKTTTFALLGGLALASSQAFAFHCPMDMKKIDEAMGKNPKLSAEQMAEVKRLRAEGETLHKAGKHQESVDTLGKAMKMLNL
;
A
#
# COMPACT_ATOMS: atom_id res chain seq x y z
N MET A 1 34.48 18.80 27.35
CA MET A 1 34.23 17.89 26.21
C MET A 1 32.88 17.22 26.49
N LYS A 2 31.70 17.77 26.19
CA LYS A 2 31.11 18.26 24.92
C LYS A 2 31.13 17.23 23.78
N THR A 3 30.81 15.98 24.08
CA THR A 3 30.68 14.91 23.06
C THR A 3 29.39 14.08 23.17
N THR A 4 28.54 14.31 24.18
CA THR A 4 27.32 13.50 24.40
C THR A 4 26.15 13.84 23.45
N THR A 5 26.22 14.94 22.69
CA THR A 5 25.11 15.43 21.85
C THR A 5 25.07 14.81 20.44
N PHE A 6 26.12 14.11 19.98
CA PHE A 6 26.19 13.62 18.59
C PHE A 6 25.48 12.27 18.34
N ALA A 7 24.95 11.60 19.37
CA ALA A 7 24.34 10.26 19.21
C ALA A 7 22.84 10.27 18.85
N LEU A 8 22.16 11.43 18.79
CA LEU A 8 20.70 11.49 18.59
C LEU A 8 20.24 11.75 17.15
N LEU A 9 21.14 12.03 16.21
CA LEU A 9 20.76 12.44 14.83
C LEU A 9 20.69 11.28 13.82
N GLY A 10 21.11 10.06 14.17
CA GLY A 10 21.13 8.91 13.26
C GLY A 10 19.83 8.09 13.17
N GLY A 11 18.89 8.27 14.10
CA GLY A 11 17.71 7.39 14.22
C GLY A 11 16.56 7.71 13.26
N LEU A 12 16.45 8.94 12.74
CA LEU A 12 15.28 9.37 11.97
C LEU A 12 15.27 8.89 10.50
N ALA A 13 16.44 8.66 9.91
CA ALA A 13 16.54 8.29 8.48
C ALA A 13 16.09 6.84 8.19
N LEU A 14 16.21 5.94 9.18
CA LEU A 14 15.81 4.53 9.03
C LEU A 14 14.30 4.32 9.19
N ALA A 15 13.54 5.30 9.68
CA ALA A 15 12.09 5.17 9.84
C ALA A 15 11.34 5.33 8.51
N SER A 16 11.88 6.13 7.58
CA SER A 16 11.23 6.47 6.31
C SER A 16 11.21 5.29 5.33
N SER A 17 12.25 4.46 5.31
CA SER A 17 12.32 3.26 4.46
C SER A 17 11.30 2.18 4.87
N GLN A 18 10.92 2.14 6.15
CA GLN A 18 10.04 1.09 6.66
C GLN A 18 8.60 1.37 6.25
N ALA A 19 8.21 2.66 6.29
CA ALA A 19 6.89 3.10 5.84
C ALA A 19 6.61 2.71 4.38
N PHE A 20 7.63 2.77 3.51
CA PHE A 20 7.50 2.35 2.12
C PHE A 20 7.38 0.83 1.96
N ALA A 21 8.11 0.04 2.75
CA ALA A 21 8.05 -1.43 2.69
C ALA A 21 6.67 -2.01 3.05
N PHE A 22 5.90 -1.33 3.90
CA PHE A 22 4.56 -1.78 4.32
C PHE A 22 3.41 -1.18 3.51
N HIS A 23 3.66 -0.29 2.56
CA HIS A 23 2.59 0.44 1.88
C HIS A 23 1.69 -0.47 1.02
N CYS A 24 2.27 -1.24 0.09
CA CYS A 24 1.48 -2.15 -0.76
C CYS A 24 0.72 -3.21 0.06
N PRO A 25 1.34 -3.92 1.03
CA PRO A 25 0.61 -4.89 1.85
C PRO A 25 -0.55 -4.27 2.64
N MET A 26 -0.39 -3.05 3.15
CA MET A 26 -1.48 -2.36 3.86
C MET A 26 -2.63 -2.00 2.92
N ASP A 27 -2.35 -1.51 1.71
CA ASP A 27 -3.41 -1.13 0.78
C ASP A 27 -4.15 -2.36 0.24
N MET A 28 -3.45 -3.47 -0.03
CA MET A 28 -4.08 -4.77 -0.34
C MET A 28 -5.07 -5.18 0.75
N LYS A 29 -4.65 -5.11 2.01
CA LYS A 29 -5.51 -5.45 3.16
C LYS A 29 -6.74 -4.53 3.24
N LYS A 30 -6.58 -3.21 3.07
CA LYS A 30 -7.73 -2.27 3.06
C LYS A 30 -8.71 -2.58 1.93
N ILE A 31 -8.20 -2.91 0.74
CA ILE A 31 -9.03 -3.31 -0.41
C ILE A 31 -9.80 -4.58 -0.09
N ASP A 32 -9.14 -5.60 0.47
CA ASP A 32 -9.77 -6.87 0.86
C ASP A 32 -10.87 -6.65 1.91
N GLU A 33 -10.61 -5.85 2.95
CA GLU A 33 -11.59 -5.48 3.96
C GLU A 33 -12.79 -4.70 3.38
N ALA A 34 -12.54 -3.75 2.47
CA ALA A 34 -13.59 -2.98 1.84
C ALA A 34 -14.46 -3.83 0.93
N MET A 35 -13.88 -4.73 0.12
CA MET A 35 -14.64 -5.71 -0.67
C MET A 35 -15.49 -6.62 0.22
N GLY A 36 -14.95 -7.06 1.36
CA GLY A 36 -15.67 -7.90 2.35
C GLY A 36 -16.88 -7.22 3.00
N LYS A 37 -16.92 -5.88 3.00
CA LYS A 37 -18.07 -5.08 3.47
C LYS A 37 -19.18 -4.92 2.43
N ASN A 38 -19.06 -5.59 1.28
CA ASN A 38 -20.01 -5.56 0.18
C ASN A 38 -20.37 -4.11 -0.26
N PRO A 39 -19.38 -3.36 -0.79
CA PRO A 39 -19.56 -1.96 -1.16
C PRO A 39 -20.57 -1.85 -2.30
N LYS A 40 -21.23 -0.69 -2.42
CA LYS A 40 -22.18 -0.39 -3.49
C LYS A 40 -21.46 -0.18 -4.83
N LEU A 41 -20.97 -1.27 -5.40
CA LEU A 41 -20.34 -1.35 -6.72
C LEU A 41 -21.18 -2.21 -7.65
N SER A 42 -21.15 -1.92 -8.94
CA SER A 42 -21.66 -2.84 -9.96
C SER A 42 -20.82 -4.14 -9.98
N ALA A 43 -21.35 -5.19 -10.60
CA ALA A 43 -20.60 -6.43 -10.76
C ALA A 43 -19.29 -6.23 -11.53
N GLU A 44 -19.32 -5.38 -12.56
CA GLU A 44 -18.16 -5.01 -13.38
C GLU A 44 -17.13 -4.23 -12.55
N GLN A 45 -17.57 -3.26 -11.75
CA GLN A 45 -16.68 -2.51 -10.87
C GLN A 45 -16.03 -3.41 -9.82
N MET A 46 -16.79 -4.34 -9.23
CA MET A 46 -16.26 -5.31 -8.27
C MET A 46 -15.25 -6.27 -8.94
N ALA A 47 -15.51 -6.71 -10.18
CA ALA A 47 -14.56 -7.51 -10.93
C ALA A 47 -13.25 -6.76 -11.20
N GLU A 48 -13.34 -5.47 -11.56
CA GLU A 48 -12.17 -4.63 -11.80
C GLU A 48 -11.37 -4.38 -10.51
N VAL A 49 -12.02 -4.12 -9.38
CA VAL A 49 -11.34 -4.01 -8.08
C VAL A 49 -10.57 -5.28 -7.74
N LYS A 50 -11.17 -6.46 -7.93
CA LYS A 50 -10.49 -7.76 -7.71
C LYS A 50 -9.29 -7.93 -8.63
N ARG A 51 -9.42 -7.56 -9.91
CA ARG A 51 -8.35 -7.63 -10.89
C ARG A 51 -7.18 -6.73 -10.49
N LEU A 52 -7.45 -5.47 -10.18
CA LEU A 52 -6.45 -4.50 -9.72
C LEU A 52 -5.76 -4.92 -8.42
N ARG A 53 -6.51 -5.49 -7.47
CA ARG A 53 -5.95 -6.06 -6.24
C ARG A 53 -4.95 -7.18 -6.55
N ALA A 54 -5.32 -8.15 -7.37
CA ALA A 54 -4.46 -9.28 -7.74
C ALA A 54 -3.24 -8.85 -8.56
N GLU A 55 -3.41 -7.89 -9.47
CA GLU A 55 -2.32 -7.31 -10.24
C GLU A 55 -1.34 -6.55 -9.34
N GLY A 56 -1.85 -5.74 -8.41
CA GLY A 56 -1.04 -5.04 -7.41
C GLY A 56 -0.21 -5.99 -6.54
N GLU A 57 -0.77 -7.13 -6.13
CA GLU A 57 -0.02 -8.18 -5.40
C GLU A 57 1.07 -8.82 -6.28
N THR A 58 0.77 -9.09 -7.54
CA THR A 58 1.73 -9.66 -8.51
C THR A 58 2.92 -8.71 -8.74
N LEU A 59 2.64 -7.42 -8.94
CA LEU A 59 3.66 -6.37 -9.09
C LEU A 59 4.52 -6.24 -7.84
N HIS A 60 3.91 -6.28 -6.65
CA HIS A 60 4.64 -6.26 -5.39
C HIS A 60 5.61 -7.45 -5.26
N LYS A 61 5.13 -8.67 -5.52
CA LYS A 61 5.95 -9.89 -5.51
C LYS A 61 7.08 -9.86 -6.53
N ALA A 62 6.90 -9.13 -7.63
CA ALA A 62 7.92 -8.89 -8.65
C ALA A 62 8.90 -7.74 -8.33
N GLY A 63 8.78 -7.09 -7.17
CA GLY A 63 9.63 -5.96 -6.77
C GLY A 63 9.27 -4.62 -7.45
N LYS A 64 8.21 -4.59 -8.26
CA LYS A 64 7.71 -3.39 -8.96
C LYS A 64 6.82 -2.57 -8.03
N HIS A 65 7.41 -2.04 -6.95
CA HIS A 65 6.65 -1.42 -5.86
C HIS A 65 5.84 -0.21 -6.30
N GLN A 66 6.41 0.69 -7.10
CA GLN A 66 5.65 1.87 -7.57
C GLN A 66 4.46 1.46 -8.44
N GLU A 67 4.66 0.52 -9.38
CA GLU A 67 3.57 0.00 -10.22
C GLU A 67 2.48 -0.67 -9.37
N SER A 68 2.86 -1.39 -8.30
CA SER A 68 1.94 -1.97 -7.34
C SER A 68 1.11 -0.90 -6.62
N VAL A 69 1.75 0.14 -6.07
CA VAL A 69 1.07 1.27 -5.40
C VAL A 69 0.09 1.95 -6.36
N ASP A 70 0.51 2.26 -7.58
CA ASP A 70 -0.34 2.94 -8.56
C ASP A 70 -1.55 2.08 -8.95
N THR A 71 -1.35 0.77 -9.07
CA THR A 71 -2.41 -0.20 -9.40
C THR A 71 -3.39 -0.37 -8.25
N LEU A 72 -2.90 -0.52 -7.01
CA LEU A 72 -3.72 -0.62 -5.81
C LEU A 72 -4.48 0.70 -5.55
N GLY A 73 -3.87 1.85 -5.83
CA GLY A 73 -4.51 3.16 -5.72
C GLY A 73 -5.74 3.32 -6.61
N LYS A 74 -5.74 2.71 -7.81
CA LYS A 74 -6.94 2.66 -8.67
C LYS A 74 -8.07 1.87 -8.02
N ALA A 75 -7.77 0.71 -7.43
CA ALA A 75 -8.76 -0.10 -6.72
C ALA A 75 -9.33 0.66 -5.51
N MET A 76 -8.46 1.31 -4.73
CA MET A 76 -8.86 2.13 -3.58
C MET A 76 -9.80 3.27 -3.99
N LYS A 77 -9.49 3.97 -5.09
CA LYS A 77 -10.36 5.04 -5.61
C LYS A 77 -11.76 4.51 -5.97
N MET A 78 -11.85 3.33 -6.58
CA MET A 78 -13.16 2.72 -6.88
C MET A 78 -13.93 2.35 -5.61
N LEU A 79 -13.21 1.99 -4.54
CA LEU A 79 -13.78 1.66 -3.23
C LEU A 79 -14.03 2.89 -2.34
N ASN A 80 -13.68 4.09 -2.80
CA ASN A 80 -13.70 5.34 -2.03
C ASN A 80 -12.89 5.26 -0.71
N LEU A 81 -11.69 4.67 -0.78
CA LEU A 81 -10.71 4.60 0.30
C LEU A 81 -9.65 5.71 0.21
#